data_AF-A0A9Q0L1B3-F1
#
_entry.id   AF-A0A9Q0L1B3-F1
#
_cell.length_a   1.000
_cell.length_b   1.000
_cell.length_c   1.000
_cell.angle_alpha   90.00
_cell.angle_beta   90.00
_cell.angle_gamma   90.00
#
_symmetry.space_group_name_H-M   'P 1'
#
loop_
_entity.id
_entity.type
_entity.pdbx_description
1 polymer ?
#
loop_
_entity_poly.entity_id
_entity_poly.type
_entity_poly.pdbx_seq_one_letter_code
_entity_poly.pdbx_strand_id
1 'polypeptide(L)'
;MVQEEQLFDWFKRNDGAVSRSKCKIKCMKAYRLSELSRTEVDSLKARPHIDFSKIFNVVHPIVEDVRSRGDVAVIDYTTRFDKVELDKIVECVPDLPNPELDPAVREAFDVAYDNIHAFLLLKRLQRWKVLDAKGYQGACFCGSLCSRGHCSFTFYSSDAFSACTDCWLQNCCSCNSPRPRWKHLQEVLIVLRKLVLLIYLKLGELRPFQPWHGNCILPQGPSEVLVIADKHANPVHIAADLLSQAEHDPDSQVVLVIAGDNVDMEAIEKEISRQCESLPRGDFASKALSHSFTVFARDMVEVISFSNLYAPEHLIINVKDAEKWEGFIQNAELEKNFHYALKPIGRRTSPC
;
A
#
# COMPACT_ATOMS: atom_id res chain seq x y z
N MET A 1 -5.61 -11.03 -29.50
CA MET A 1 -4.38 -10.82 -30.31
C MET A 1 -4.07 -9.36 -30.63
N VAL A 2 -4.91 -8.34 -30.31
CA VAL A 2 -4.60 -6.92 -30.59
C VAL A 2 -4.47 -6.06 -29.31
N GLN A 3 -4.53 -6.67 -28.12
CA GLN A 3 -4.43 -5.98 -26.82
C GLN A 3 -3.07 -6.18 -26.12
N GLU A 4 -2.25 -7.15 -26.52
CA GLU A 4 -0.94 -7.42 -25.92
C GLU A 4 0.14 -6.40 -26.36
N GLU A 5 0.04 -5.82 -27.55
CA GLU A 5 1.01 -4.83 -28.04
C GLU A 5 0.86 -3.44 -27.39
N GLN A 6 -0.33 -3.09 -26.90
CA GLN A 6 -0.60 -1.72 -26.44
C GLN A 6 -0.07 -1.41 -25.03
N LEU A 7 -0.02 -2.41 -24.14
CA LEU A 7 0.57 -2.27 -22.80
C LEU A 7 2.11 -2.19 -22.86
N PHE A 8 2.71 -2.94 -23.79
CA PHE A 8 4.15 -2.90 -24.07
C PHE A 8 4.58 -1.60 -24.77
N ASP A 9 3.73 -1.04 -25.63
CA ASP A 9 3.98 0.24 -26.32
C ASP A 9 3.83 1.47 -25.42
N TRP A 10 3.14 1.36 -24.28
CA TRP A 10 3.12 2.44 -23.28
C TRP A 10 4.46 2.58 -22.57
N PHE A 11 5.09 1.45 -22.18
CA PHE A 11 6.44 1.44 -21.59
C PHE A 11 7.52 1.97 -22.54
N LYS A 12 7.40 1.74 -23.85
CA LYS A 12 8.36 2.26 -24.85
C LYS A 12 8.23 3.76 -25.15
N ARG A 13 7.05 4.35 -24.98
CA ARG A 13 6.78 5.74 -25.39
C ARG A 13 7.30 6.80 -24.41
N ASN A 14 7.63 6.42 -23.18
CA ASN A 14 8.13 7.34 -22.14
C ASN A 14 9.64 7.22 -21.88
N ASP A 15 10.41 6.60 -22.77
CA ASP A 15 11.87 6.45 -22.67
C ASP A 15 12.57 7.78 -23.02
N GLY A 16 12.38 8.78 -22.16
CA GLY A 16 13.20 10.00 -22.11
C GLY A 16 14.55 9.64 -21.50
N ALA A 17 15.65 10.01 -22.17
CA ALA A 17 17.01 9.67 -21.80
C ALA A 17 17.38 10.13 -20.38
N VAL A 18 17.18 9.24 -19.39
CA VAL A 18 17.76 9.37 -18.04
C VAL A 18 19.06 8.60 -18.02
N SER A 19 20.14 9.28 -17.60
CA SER A 19 21.48 8.73 -17.36
C SER A 19 21.39 7.46 -16.51
N ARG A 20 21.55 6.29 -17.15
CA ARG A 20 21.41 4.97 -16.51
C ARG A 20 22.65 4.62 -15.70
N SER A 21 22.57 4.82 -14.39
CA SER A 21 23.48 4.25 -13.41
C SER A 21 23.37 2.72 -13.49
N LYS A 22 24.48 2.00 -13.71
CA LYS A 22 24.49 0.53 -13.66
C LYS A 22 24.24 0.08 -12.20
N CYS A 23 23.00 -0.25 -11.88
CA CYS A 23 22.64 -0.81 -10.58
C CYS A 23 23.19 -2.25 -10.49
N LYS A 24 24.17 -2.49 -9.62
CA LYS A 24 24.68 -3.86 -9.38
C LYS A 24 23.74 -4.54 -8.37
N ILE A 25 22.77 -5.29 -8.88
CA ILE A 25 21.82 -6.02 -8.04
C ILE A 25 22.55 -7.18 -7.36
N LYS A 26 22.42 -7.25 -6.04
CA LYS A 26 22.90 -8.37 -5.24
C LYS A 26 21.75 -9.37 -5.12
N CYS A 27 21.96 -10.64 -5.45
CA CYS A 27 20.93 -11.66 -5.29
C CYS A 27 20.42 -11.70 -3.85
N MET A 28 19.12 -11.93 -3.70
CA MET A 28 18.48 -12.10 -2.40
C MET A 28 19.12 -13.29 -1.66
N LYS A 29 19.15 -13.21 -0.32
CA LYS A 29 19.63 -14.35 0.46
C LYS A 29 18.64 -15.50 0.36
N ALA A 30 19.14 -16.72 0.21
CA ALA A 30 18.35 -17.93 0.11
C ALA A 30 18.48 -18.77 1.39
N TYR A 31 17.36 -19.26 1.90
CA TYR A 31 17.27 -20.09 3.10
C TYR A 31 16.39 -21.31 2.85
N ARG A 32 16.75 -22.49 3.40
CA ARG A 32 15.89 -23.67 3.37
C ARG A 32 15.34 -23.92 4.76
N LEU A 33 14.02 -23.97 4.93
CA LEU A 33 13.40 -24.11 6.27
C LEU A 33 13.84 -25.38 7.00
N SER A 34 14.06 -26.47 6.27
CA SER A 34 14.52 -27.73 6.86
C SER A 34 15.95 -27.66 7.43
N GLU A 35 16.74 -26.66 7.04
CA GLU A 35 18.13 -26.48 7.49
C GLU A 35 18.25 -25.47 8.63
N LEU A 36 17.16 -24.76 8.96
CA LEU A 36 17.16 -23.73 9.99
C LEU A 36 16.67 -24.26 11.34
N SER A 37 17.33 -23.81 12.40
CA SER A 37 16.83 -23.91 13.76
C SER A 37 15.62 -22.99 13.97
N ARG A 38 14.81 -23.27 15.01
CA ARG A 38 13.68 -22.40 15.37
C ARG A 38 14.11 -20.96 15.62
N THR A 39 15.26 -20.76 16.26
CA THR A 39 15.83 -19.43 16.53
C THR A 39 16.21 -18.69 15.26
N GLU A 40 16.69 -19.39 14.22
CA GLU A 40 17.01 -18.78 12.94
C GLU A 40 15.73 -18.43 12.16
N VAL A 41 14.73 -19.32 12.15
CA VAL A 41 13.42 -19.01 11.58
C VAL A 41 12.78 -17.81 12.28
N ASP A 42 12.86 -17.72 13.61
CA ASP A 42 12.36 -16.58 14.37
C ASP A 42 13.10 -15.28 14.02
N SER A 43 14.39 -15.36 13.68
CA SER A 43 15.17 -14.19 13.26
C SER A 43 14.79 -13.68 11.86
N LEU A 44 14.25 -14.54 10.98
CA LEU A 44 13.74 -14.13 9.67
C LEU A 44 12.50 -13.23 9.78
N LYS A 45 11.79 -13.25 10.91
CA LYS A 45 10.66 -12.35 11.19
C LYS A 45 11.10 -10.92 11.49
N ALA A 46 12.40 -10.71 11.75
CA ALA A 46 12.90 -9.40 12.12
C ALA A 46 12.82 -8.47 10.91
N ARG A 47 11.89 -7.50 10.99
CA ARG A 47 11.84 -6.37 10.08
C ARG A 47 13.07 -5.48 10.27
N PRO A 48 13.52 -4.75 9.24
CA PRO A 48 14.52 -3.70 9.40
C PRO A 48 14.14 -2.80 10.58
N HIS A 49 14.95 -2.83 11.65
CA HIS A 49 14.57 -2.21 12.91
C HIS A 49 14.58 -0.69 12.76
N ILE A 50 13.39 -0.09 12.80
CA ILE A 50 13.24 1.35 12.90
C ILE A 50 13.49 1.76 14.36
N ASP A 51 14.57 2.50 14.61
CA ASP A 51 14.88 3.05 15.95
C ASP A 51 13.96 4.24 16.25
N PHE A 52 12.81 3.94 16.86
CA PHE A 52 11.82 4.94 17.23
C PHE A 52 12.39 6.03 18.13
N SER A 53 13.38 5.74 18.99
CA SER A 53 13.95 6.76 19.89
C SER A 53 14.64 7.86 19.11
N LYS A 54 15.37 7.50 18.04
CA LYS A 54 16.00 8.49 17.15
C LYS A 54 14.96 9.29 16.37
N ILE A 55 13.91 8.63 15.88
CA ILE A 55 12.82 9.31 15.19
C ILE A 55 12.13 10.30 16.12
N PHE A 56 11.79 9.88 17.34
CA PHE A 56 11.15 10.76 18.32
C PHE A 56 12.03 11.96 18.67
N ASN A 57 13.35 11.81 18.79
CA ASN A 57 14.25 12.94 19.05
C ASN A 57 14.25 13.98 17.91
N VAL A 58 14.00 13.56 16.66
CA VAL A 58 13.91 14.47 15.51
C VAL A 58 12.51 15.06 15.37
N VAL A 59 11.47 14.25 15.57
CA VAL A 59 10.07 14.62 15.33
C VAL A 59 9.47 15.40 16.50
N HIS A 60 9.81 15.06 17.75
CA HIS A 60 9.21 15.68 18.93
C HIS A 60 9.41 17.21 18.99
N PRO A 61 10.61 17.78 18.72
CA PRO A 61 10.77 19.23 18.66
C PRO A 61 9.87 19.90 17.62
N ILE A 62 9.69 19.28 16.45
CA ILE A 62 8.81 19.79 15.38
C ILE A 62 7.35 19.79 15.87
N VAL A 63 6.91 18.69 16.50
CA VAL A 63 5.56 18.57 17.05
C VAL A 63 5.29 19.63 18.12
N GLU A 64 6.23 19.86 19.03
CA GLU A 64 6.09 20.88 20.08
C GLU A 64 6.12 22.31 19.52
N ASP A 65 7.00 22.58 18.54
CA ASP A 65 7.07 23.87 17.88
C ASP A 65 5.75 24.20 17.19
N VAL A 66 5.22 23.25 16.44
CA VAL A 66 3.91 23.35 15.78
C VAL A 66 2.77 23.47 16.80
N ARG A 67 2.83 22.77 17.94
CA ARG A 67 1.85 22.91 19.04
C ARG A 67 1.84 24.31 19.62
N SER A 68 2.99 24.98 19.66
CA SER A 68 3.15 26.31 20.25
C SER A 68 2.88 27.46 19.27
N ARG A 69 3.34 27.36 18.01
CA ARG A 69 3.28 28.42 16.99
C ARG A 69 2.19 28.21 15.93
N GLY A 70 1.54 27.05 15.91
CA GLY A 70 0.47 26.74 14.96
C GLY A 70 0.93 26.86 13.50
N ASP A 71 0.08 27.45 12.66
CA ASP A 71 0.26 27.59 11.20
C ASP A 71 1.61 28.22 10.79
N VAL A 72 2.15 29.13 11.63
CA VAL A 72 3.44 29.78 11.35
C VAL A 72 4.58 28.77 11.28
N ALA A 73 4.64 27.82 12.24
CA ALA A 73 5.66 26.77 12.21
C ALA A 73 5.51 25.86 10.98
N VAL A 74 4.29 25.61 10.54
CA VAL A 74 4.00 24.78 9.35
C VAL A 74 4.57 25.40 8.09
N ILE A 75 4.32 26.69 7.90
CA ILE A 75 4.80 27.43 6.73
C ILE A 75 6.32 27.44 6.74
N ASP A 76 6.95 27.66 7.90
CA ASP A 76 8.41 27.62 8.06
C ASP A 76 8.98 26.24 7.68
N TYR A 77 8.40 25.15 8.22
CA TYR A 77 8.86 23.80 7.93
C TYR A 77 8.61 23.38 6.48
N THR A 78 7.47 23.76 5.89
CA THR A 78 7.17 23.53 4.47
C THR A 78 8.17 24.26 3.56
N THR A 79 8.50 25.50 3.90
CA THR A 79 9.53 26.27 3.17
C THR A 79 10.91 25.62 3.32
N ARG A 80 11.22 25.12 4.52
CA ARG A 80 12.51 24.52 4.83
C ARG A 80 12.69 23.15 4.16
N PHE A 81 11.70 22.28 4.20
CA PHE A 81 11.82 20.89 3.75
C PHE A 81 11.35 20.72 2.30
N ASP A 82 10.14 21.18 1.98
CA ASP A 82 9.55 21.03 0.63
C ASP A 82 9.97 22.15 -0.33
N LYS A 83 10.62 23.21 0.18
CA LYS A 83 11.08 24.36 -0.61
C LYS A 83 9.94 25.10 -1.31
N VAL A 84 8.77 25.15 -0.67
CA VAL A 84 7.58 25.84 -1.17
C VAL A 84 7.11 26.87 -0.14
N GLU A 85 6.96 28.12 -0.59
CA GLU A 85 6.32 29.18 0.18
C GLU A 85 4.80 29.13 -0.04
N LEU A 86 4.03 29.13 1.05
CA LEU A 86 2.57 29.06 1.04
C LEU A 86 1.95 30.25 1.76
N ASP A 87 1.01 30.92 1.10
CA ASP A 87 0.18 31.98 1.73
C ASP A 87 -1.01 31.39 2.51
N LYS A 88 -1.45 30.19 2.13
CA LYS A 88 -2.62 29.49 2.69
C LYS A 88 -2.36 27.99 2.74
N ILE A 89 -2.50 27.40 3.93
CA ILE A 89 -2.24 25.97 4.18
C ILE A 89 -3.52 25.12 4.16
N VAL A 90 -4.69 25.74 4.34
CA VAL A 90 -6.01 25.07 4.38
C VAL A 90 -6.91 25.56 3.26
N GLU A 91 -7.53 24.65 2.53
CA GLU A 91 -8.50 24.95 1.48
C GLU A 91 -9.76 24.11 1.63
N CYS A 92 -10.92 24.73 1.39
CA CYS A 92 -12.20 24.03 1.38
C CYS A 92 -12.35 23.36 0.01
N VAL A 93 -12.50 22.03 -0.03
CA VAL A 93 -12.54 21.28 -1.30
C VAL A 93 -13.66 21.76 -2.25
N PRO A 94 -14.89 22.07 -1.77
CA PRO A 94 -15.96 22.61 -2.62
C PRO A 94 -15.58 23.90 -3.36
N ASP A 95 -14.73 24.74 -2.78
CA ASP A 95 -14.36 26.05 -3.32
C ASP A 95 -13.28 25.96 -4.42
N LEU A 96 -12.65 24.79 -4.56
CA LEU A 96 -11.61 24.56 -5.56
C LEU A 96 -12.19 24.39 -6.98
N PRO A 97 -11.45 24.75 -8.04
CA PRO A 97 -11.89 24.45 -9.40
C PRO A 97 -11.90 22.94 -9.65
N ASN A 98 -12.78 22.49 -10.56
CA ASN A 98 -12.74 21.10 -11.02
C ASN A 98 -11.42 20.86 -11.75
N PRO A 99 -10.63 19.86 -11.34
CA PRO A 99 -9.40 19.50 -12.02
C PRO A 99 -9.68 18.88 -13.39
N GLU A 100 -8.82 19.21 -14.35
CA GLU A 100 -8.80 18.57 -15.66
C GLU A 100 -7.91 17.34 -15.60
N LEU A 101 -8.41 16.20 -16.06
CA LEU A 101 -7.63 14.98 -16.22
C LEU A 101 -7.86 14.42 -17.62
N ASP A 102 -6.86 13.69 -18.09
CA ASP A 102 -6.99 12.81 -19.23
C ASP A 102 -8.20 11.86 -19.03
N PRO A 103 -9.06 11.66 -20.05
CA PRO A 103 -10.24 10.82 -19.93
C PRO A 103 -9.93 9.38 -19.47
N ALA A 104 -8.83 8.78 -19.92
CA ALA A 104 -8.46 7.41 -19.54
C ALA A 104 -8.04 7.35 -18.05
N VAL A 105 -7.34 8.37 -17.56
CA VAL A 105 -6.97 8.47 -16.14
C VAL A 105 -8.21 8.66 -15.27
N ARG A 106 -9.17 9.49 -15.71
CA ARG A 106 -10.44 9.67 -14.99
C ARG A 106 -11.23 8.37 -14.92
N GLU A 107 -11.34 7.64 -16.02
CA GLU A 107 -12.04 6.35 -16.07
C GLU A 107 -11.40 5.32 -15.13
N ALA A 108 -10.06 5.24 -15.07
CA ALA A 108 -9.36 4.36 -14.14
C ALA A 108 -9.70 4.69 -12.66
N PHE A 109 -9.77 5.98 -12.30
CA PHE A 109 -10.19 6.40 -10.96
C PHE A 109 -11.66 6.13 -10.68
N ASP A 110 -12.53 6.26 -11.67
CA ASP A 110 -13.96 5.94 -11.54
C ASP A 110 -14.14 4.45 -11.23
N VAL A 111 -13.47 3.57 -11.97
CA VAL A 111 -13.50 2.12 -11.73
C VAL A 111 -12.94 1.76 -10.35
N ALA A 112 -11.81 2.35 -9.95
CA ALA A 112 -11.23 2.12 -8.63
C ALA A 112 -12.19 2.54 -7.50
N TYR A 113 -12.81 3.72 -7.62
CA TYR A 113 -13.78 4.22 -6.66
C TYR A 113 -14.99 3.28 -6.54
N ASP A 114 -15.57 2.86 -7.65
CA ASP A 114 -16.77 2.02 -7.66
C ASP A 114 -16.49 0.66 -7.00
N ASN A 115 -15.32 0.06 -7.27
CA ASN A 115 -14.91 -1.20 -6.66
C ASN A 115 -14.72 -1.08 -5.14
N ILE A 116 -13.99 -0.06 -4.69
CA ILE A 116 -13.76 0.19 -3.25
C ILE A 116 -15.08 0.47 -2.54
N HIS A 117 -15.91 1.35 -3.10
CA HIS A 117 -17.20 1.69 -2.53
C HIS A 117 -18.14 0.47 -2.43
N ALA A 118 -18.20 -0.37 -3.48
CA ALA A 118 -18.99 -1.60 -3.46
C ALA A 118 -18.50 -2.57 -2.36
N PHE A 119 -17.18 -2.75 -2.21
CA PHE A 119 -16.62 -3.62 -1.18
C PHE A 119 -16.96 -3.14 0.24
N LEU A 120 -16.88 -1.84 0.49
CA LEU A 120 -17.14 -1.28 1.81
C LEU A 120 -18.63 -1.29 2.20
N LEU A 121 -19.52 -1.13 1.21
CA LEU A 121 -20.96 -1.31 1.44
C LEU A 121 -21.30 -2.72 1.93
N LEU A 122 -20.58 -3.75 1.44
CA LEU A 122 -20.77 -5.14 1.89
C LEU A 122 -20.27 -5.38 3.32
N LYS A 123 -19.30 -4.59 3.80
CA LYS A 123 -18.76 -4.69 5.17
C LYS A 123 -19.60 -3.98 6.24
N ARG A 124 -20.71 -3.34 5.86
CA ARG A 124 -21.61 -2.71 6.83
C ARG A 124 -22.24 -3.75 7.75
N LEU A 125 -21.81 -3.74 9.01
CA LEU A 125 -22.40 -4.55 10.07
C LEU A 125 -23.91 -4.28 10.17
N GLN A 126 -24.70 -5.34 10.08
CA GLN A 126 -26.13 -5.24 10.34
C GLN A 126 -26.38 -5.01 11.83
N ARG A 127 -27.31 -4.10 12.14
CA ARG A 127 -27.78 -3.89 13.51
C ARG A 127 -28.46 -5.17 13.97
N TRP A 128 -28.03 -5.68 15.11
CA TRP A 128 -28.64 -6.85 15.72
C TRP A 128 -29.10 -6.55 17.13
N LYS A 129 -30.21 -7.19 17.50
CA LYS A 129 -30.78 -7.20 18.85
C LYS A 129 -30.80 -8.65 19.29
N VAL A 130 -30.28 -8.93 20.47
CA VAL A 130 -30.37 -10.24 21.11
C VAL A 130 -31.28 -10.10 22.32
N LEU A 131 -32.22 -11.01 22.44
CA LEU A 131 -32.98 -11.22 23.66
C LEU A 131 -32.48 -12.54 24.26
N ASP A 132 -31.99 -12.50 25.49
CA ASP A 132 -31.54 -13.72 26.16
C ASP A 132 -32.73 -14.51 26.74
N ALA A 133 -32.46 -15.75 27.14
CA ALA A 133 -33.48 -16.65 27.71
C ALA A 133 -34.07 -16.16 29.06
N LYS A 134 -33.44 -15.16 29.70
CA LYS A 134 -33.90 -14.54 30.95
C LYS A 134 -34.65 -13.23 30.71
N GLY A 135 -34.83 -12.81 29.46
CA GLY A 135 -35.55 -11.60 29.06
C GLY A 135 -34.69 -10.33 28.99
N TYR A 136 -33.37 -10.41 29.08
CA TYR A 136 -32.48 -9.25 28.91
C TYR A 136 -32.26 -8.96 27.42
N GLN A 137 -32.45 -7.70 27.04
CA GLN A 137 -32.26 -7.25 25.67
C GLN A 137 -30.91 -6.53 25.50
N GLY A 138 -30.05 -7.08 24.65
CA GLY A 138 -28.82 -6.44 24.16
C GLY A 138 -28.99 -5.97 22.72
N ALA A 139 -28.32 -4.89 22.35
CA ALA A 139 -28.26 -4.41 20.97
C ALA A 139 -26.89 -3.85 20.65
N CYS A 140 -26.43 -4.08 19.41
CA CYS A 140 -25.22 -3.45 18.89
C CYS A 140 -25.62 -2.43 17.81
N PHE A 141 -25.11 -1.20 17.95
CA PHE A 141 -25.28 -0.12 16.99
C PHE A 141 -23.90 0.38 16.55
N CYS A 142 -23.74 0.59 15.24
CA CYS A 142 -22.58 1.28 14.70
C CYS A 142 -22.89 2.78 14.62
N GLY A 143 -22.07 3.61 15.27
CA GLY A 143 -22.05 5.07 15.13
C GLY A 143 -20.83 5.51 14.34
N SER A 144 -20.93 6.64 13.63
CA SER A 144 -19.80 7.24 12.92
C SER A 144 -18.93 8.05 13.87
N LEU A 145 -17.62 8.08 13.61
CA LEU A 145 -16.72 9.08 14.21
C LEU A 145 -17.15 10.49 13.78
N CYS A 146 -16.99 11.49 14.65
CA CYS A 146 -17.35 12.87 14.31
C CYS A 146 -16.36 13.51 13.32
N SER A 147 -15.07 13.17 13.42
CA SER A 147 -14.00 13.73 12.58
C SER A 147 -12.89 12.72 12.31
N ARG A 148 -12.33 12.70 11.09
CA ARG A 148 -11.16 11.88 10.71
C ARG A 148 -10.17 12.69 9.88
N GLY A 149 -8.88 12.49 10.15
CA GLY A 149 -7.77 13.08 9.41
C GLY A 149 -7.01 11.99 8.66
N HIS A 150 -6.52 12.32 7.47
CA HIS A 150 -5.69 11.45 6.65
C HIS A 150 -4.43 12.20 6.19
N CYS A 151 -3.28 11.51 6.20
CA CYS A 151 -2.01 12.02 5.69
C CYS A 151 -1.42 10.97 4.76
N SER A 152 -0.92 11.37 3.59
CA SER A 152 -0.09 10.49 2.74
C SER A 152 1.20 11.19 2.33
N PHE A 153 2.28 10.40 2.28
CA PHE A 153 3.64 10.86 2.03
C PHE A 153 4.09 10.66 0.58
N THR A 154 3.53 9.64 -0.08
CA THR A 154 3.67 9.38 -1.51
C THR A 154 2.32 9.56 -2.19
N PHE A 155 2.30 10.15 -3.38
CA PHE A 155 1.08 10.61 -4.04
C PHE A 155 0.28 9.44 -4.65
N TYR A 156 -0.18 8.51 -3.81
CA TYR A 156 -1.10 7.46 -4.19
C TYR A 156 -2.52 7.91 -3.86
N SER A 157 -3.21 8.34 -4.90
CA SER A 157 -4.64 8.66 -4.88
C SER A 157 -5.49 7.49 -4.34
N SER A 158 -5.02 6.24 -4.46
CA SER A 158 -5.60 5.04 -3.85
C SER A 158 -5.67 5.06 -2.32
N ASP A 159 -4.66 5.61 -1.63
CA ASP A 159 -4.65 5.68 -0.16
C ASP A 159 -5.77 6.58 0.36
N ALA A 160 -5.96 7.71 -0.34
CA ALA A 160 -7.04 8.64 -0.04
C ALA A 160 -8.42 8.00 -0.28
N PHE A 161 -8.57 7.12 -1.28
CA PHE A 161 -9.81 6.36 -1.51
C PHE A 161 -10.14 5.41 -0.37
N SER A 162 -9.17 4.60 0.07
CA SER A 162 -9.37 3.59 1.13
C SER A 162 -9.74 4.24 2.47
N ALA A 163 -9.07 5.34 2.84
CA ALA A 163 -9.25 5.93 4.16
C ALA A 163 -10.55 6.73 4.35
N CYS A 164 -11.13 7.31 3.29
CA CYS A 164 -12.25 8.26 3.41
C CYS A 164 -13.63 7.69 3.04
N THR A 165 -13.71 6.51 2.43
CA THR A 165 -14.98 5.86 2.07
C THR A 165 -15.67 5.16 3.25
N ASP A 166 -14.96 4.92 4.36
CA ASP A 166 -15.40 4.05 5.46
C ASP A 166 -16.48 4.60 6.39
N CYS A 167 -16.71 5.91 6.44
CA CYS A 167 -17.65 6.49 7.40
C CYS A 167 -18.34 7.73 6.83
N TRP A 168 -19.65 7.85 7.10
CA TRP A 168 -20.38 9.11 6.97
C TRP A 168 -19.91 10.05 8.08
N LEU A 169 -18.71 10.58 7.91
CA LEU A 169 -18.07 11.50 8.84
C LEU A 169 -18.69 12.89 8.64
N GLN A 170 -18.88 13.62 9.74
CA GLN A 170 -19.33 15.02 9.67
C GLN A 170 -18.21 15.92 9.15
N ASN A 171 -16.94 15.60 9.44
CA ASN A 171 -15.76 16.34 9.00
C ASN A 171 -14.63 15.40 8.57
N CYS A 172 -14.11 15.59 7.35
CA CYS A 172 -12.93 14.90 6.83
C CYS A 172 -11.85 15.90 6.40
N CYS A 173 -10.61 15.67 6.81
CA CYS A 173 -9.44 16.45 6.40
C CYS A 173 -8.40 15.54 5.71
N SER A 174 -7.85 15.98 4.57
CA SER A 174 -6.74 15.29 3.89
C SER A 174 -5.51 16.19 3.78
N CYS A 175 -4.35 15.69 4.17
CA CYS A 175 -3.06 16.39 4.20
C CYS A 175 -2.11 15.83 3.12
N ASN A 176 -1.57 16.69 2.26
CA ASN A 176 -0.63 16.31 1.20
C ASN A 176 0.47 17.35 0.99
N SER A 177 1.72 16.92 0.71
CA SER A 177 2.85 17.84 0.49
C SER A 177 2.73 18.61 -0.84
N PRO A 178 2.97 19.94 -0.85
CA PRO A 178 2.91 20.74 -2.08
C PRO A 178 4.12 20.51 -2.99
N ARG A 179 3.96 20.64 -4.31
CA ARG A 179 5.08 20.58 -5.27
C ARG A 179 5.50 21.98 -5.74
N PRO A 180 6.80 22.20 -6.02
CA PRO A 180 7.31 23.49 -6.52
C PRO A 180 6.65 24.01 -7.81
N ARG A 181 6.16 23.12 -8.68
CA ARG A 181 5.52 23.47 -9.97
C ARG A 181 4.00 23.38 -9.99
N TRP A 182 3.40 22.69 -9.02
CA TRP A 182 1.96 22.44 -8.99
C TRP A 182 1.47 22.70 -7.58
N LYS A 183 0.82 23.86 -7.37
CA LYS A 183 0.24 24.22 -6.06
C LYS A 183 -0.87 23.23 -5.66
N HIS A 184 -1.48 22.51 -6.62
CA HIS A 184 -2.46 21.45 -6.38
C HIS A 184 -2.20 20.26 -7.32
N LEU A 185 -2.34 19.03 -6.82
CA LEU A 185 -2.35 17.85 -7.68
C LEU A 185 -3.80 17.59 -8.13
N GLN A 186 -4.03 17.65 -9.44
CA GLN A 186 -5.37 17.53 -10.04
C GLN A 186 -6.04 16.18 -9.75
N GLU A 187 -5.26 15.09 -9.70
CA GLU A 187 -5.74 13.74 -9.40
C GLU A 187 -6.27 13.62 -7.96
N VAL A 188 -5.52 14.13 -6.98
CA VAL A 188 -5.93 14.13 -5.56
C VAL A 188 -7.25 14.88 -5.39
N LEU A 189 -7.41 16.03 -6.05
CA LEU A 189 -8.65 16.81 -5.95
C LEU A 189 -9.89 16.07 -6.45
N ILE A 190 -9.77 15.17 -7.44
CA ILE A 190 -10.90 14.33 -7.89
C ILE A 190 -11.29 13.31 -6.85
N VAL A 191 -10.29 12.65 -6.27
CA VAL A 191 -10.50 11.68 -5.18
C VAL A 191 -11.22 12.36 -4.02
N LEU A 192 -10.75 13.52 -3.61
CA LEU A 192 -11.33 14.25 -2.48
C LEU A 192 -12.78 14.67 -2.73
N ARG A 193 -13.11 15.11 -3.95
CA ARG A 193 -14.48 15.47 -4.33
C ARG A 193 -15.42 14.27 -4.36
N LYS A 194 -14.97 13.12 -4.89
CA LYS A 194 -15.77 11.89 -4.90
C LYS A 194 -16.04 11.33 -3.51
N LEU A 195 -15.16 11.61 -2.56
CA LEU A 195 -15.25 11.14 -1.17
C LEU A 195 -15.95 12.13 -0.24
N VAL A 196 -16.48 13.24 -0.78
CA VAL A 196 -17.13 14.31 -0.01
C VAL A 196 -16.23 14.82 1.12
N LEU A 197 -14.92 14.94 0.86
CA LEU A 197 -14.03 15.60 1.81
C LEU A 197 -14.33 17.08 1.87
N LEU A 198 -14.45 17.61 3.08
CA LEU A 198 -14.81 19.01 3.31
C LEU A 198 -13.56 19.92 3.37
N ILE A 199 -12.42 19.39 3.81
CA ILE A 199 -11.21 20.18 4.05
C ILE A 199 -9.98 19.50 3.41
N TYR A 200 -9.23 20.26 2.62
CA TYR A 200 -7.94 19.90 2.04
C TYR A 200 -6.82 20.73 2.68
N LEU A 201 -5.75 20.06 3.09
CA LEU A 201 -4.60 20.65 3.73
C LEU A 201 -3.36 20.42 2.84
N LYS A 202 -2.72 21.51 2.42
CA LYS A 202 -1.41 21.47 1.74
C LYS A 202 -0.35 21.46 2.83
N LEU A 203 0.15 20.28 3.17
CA LEU A 203 1.13 20.11 4.23
C LEU A 203 2.31 19.32 3.72
N GLY A 204 3.45 19.99 3.64
CA GLY A 204 4.75 19.36 3.83
C GLY A 204 4.79 18.58 5.14
N GLU A 205 5.66 17.58 5.23
CA GLU A 205 5.66 16.68 6.38
C GLU A 205 5.71 17.41 7.74
N LEU A 206 4.80 16.98 8.62
CA LEU A 206 4.61 17.25 10.07
C LEU A 206 3.91 18.57 10.53
N ARG A 207 2.54 18.54 10.44
CA ARG A 207 1.42 19.09 11.30
C ARG A 207 1.02 20.60 11.21
N PRO A 208 -0.12 21.15 11.77
CA PRO A 208 -1.24 20.62 12.60
C PRO A 208 -2.70 21.13 12.25
N PHE A 209 -3.71 20.61 12.94
CA PHE A 209 -4.89 21.40 13.40
C PHE A 209 -5.39 20.78 14.72
N GLN A 210 -5.13 21.49 15.84
CA GLN A 210 -5.27 21.01 17.24
C GLN A 210 -4.54 19.68 17.53
N PRO A 211 -4.22 19.33 18.78
CA PRO A 211 -3.81 17.95 19.04
C PRO A 211 -5.00 17.10 18.60
N TRP A 212 -4.81 16.29 17.54
CA TRP A 212 -5.60 15.09 17.38
C TRP A 212 -5.31 14.25 18.63
N HIS A 213 -6.06 14.47 19.69
CA HIS A 213 -6.22 13.51 20.78
C HIS A 213 -7.13 12.42 20.22
N GLY A 214 -6.62 11.71 19.22
CA GLY A 214 -7.29 10.64 18.52
C GLY A 214 -6.35 9.45 18.50
N ASN A 215 -6.92 8.27 18.73
CA ASN A 215 -6.15 7.04 18.60
C ASN A 215 -5.71 6.88 17.13
N CYS A 216 -4.41 6.77 16.88
CA CYS A 216 -3.91 6.28 15.60
C CYS A 216 -4.41 4.85 15.40
N ILE A 217 -4.89 4.52 14.20
CA ILE A 217 -5.53 3.24 13.92
C ILE A 217 -4.48 2.12 13.99
N LEU A 218 -3.32 2.29 13.33
CA LEU A 218 -2.17 1.38 13.35
C LEU A 218 -0.86 2.15 13.04
N PRO A 219 0.31 1.72 13.55
CA PRO A 219 1.61 2.17 13.05
C PRO A 219 1.86 1.56 11.67
N GLN A 220 1.96 2.39 10.63
CA GLN A 220 2.35 1.93 9.29
C GLN A 220 3.87 1.75 9.24
N GLY A 221 4.32 0.51 9.05
CA GLY A 221 5.72 0.16 8.85
C GLY A 221 6.16 0.32 7.39
N PRO A 222 7.43 0.00 7.06
CA PRO A 222 7.84 -0.08 5.67
C PRO A 222 7.04 -1.15 4.95
N SER A 223 6.63 -0.82 3.73
CA SER A 223 5.80 -1.64 2.86
C SER A 223 6.39 -3.04 2.65
N GLU A 224 5.56 -4.07 2.80
CA GLU A 224 5.98 -5.48 2.79
C GLU A 224 5.11 -6.34 1.86
N VAL A 225 5.71 -7.33 1.20
CA VAL A 225 4.98 -8.37 0.45
C VAL A 225 5.66 -9.72 0.59
N LEU A 226 4.87 -10.77 0.80
CA LEU A 226 5.29 -12.16 0.72
C LEU A 226 4.62 -12.84 -0.48
N VAL A 227 5.43 -13.36 -1.39
CA VAL A 227 4.98 -14.09 -2.59
C VAL A 227 5.26 -15.58 -2.40
N ILE A 228 4.22 -16.41 -2.44
CA ILE A 228 4.34 -17.86 -2.48
C ILE A 228 4.30 -18.31 -3.95
N ALA A 229 5.29 -19.09 -4.37
CA ALA A 229 5.38 -19.60 -5.73
C ALA A 229 5.64 -21.12 -5.76
N ASP A 230 4.92 -21.83 -6.62
CA ASP A 230 5.21 -23.23 -6.96
C ASP A 230 5.77 -23.35 -8.38
N LYS A 231 6.00 -24.59 -8.85
CA LYS A 231 6.53 -24.87 -10.20
C LYS A 231 5.64 -24.40 -11.36
N HIS A 232 4.39 -24.04 -11.10
CA HIS A 232 3.45 -23.55 -12.10
C HIS A 232 3.46 -22.02 -12.22
N ALA A 233 4.10 -21.33 -11.28
CA ALA A 233 4.21 -19.88 -11.26
C ALA A 233 5.13 -19.36 -12.37
N ASN A 234 4.73 -18.24 -12.99
CA ASN A 234 5.52 -17.60 -14.03
C ASN A 234 6.64 -16.72 -13.41
N PRO A 235 7.93 -16.96 -13.73
CA PRO A 235 9.05 -16.16 -13.22
C PRO A 235 8.91 -14.64 -13.48
N VAL A 236 8.30 -14.25 -14.61
CA VAL A 236 8.06 -12.85 -14.96
C VAL A 236 7.10 -12.17 -13.99
N HIS A 237 6.08 -12.89 -13.56
CA HIS A 237 5.07 -12.33 -12.66
C HIS A 237 5.59 -12.30 -11.22
N ILE A 238 6.32 -13.34 -10.79
CA ILE A 238 6.98 -13.34 -9.47
C ILE A 238 7.92 -12.14 -9.33
N ALA A 239 8.74 -11.88 -10.35
CA ALA A 239 9.64 -10.74 -10.34
C ALA A 239 8.88 -9.40 -10.28
N ALA A 240 7.80 -9.26 -11.06
CA ALA A 240 6.98 -8.05 -11.07
C ALA A 240 6.30 -7.80 -9.72
N ASP A 241 5.72 -8.84 -9.10
CA ASP A 241 5.05 -8.76 -7.80
C ASP A 241 6.02 -8.39 -6.66
N LEU A 242 7.26 -8.91 -6.70
CA LEU A 242 8.29 -8.53 -5.72
C LEU A 242 8.75 -7.08 -5.94
N LEU A 243 8.98 -6.69 -7.20
CA LEU A 243 9.49 -5.36 -7.52
C LEU A 243 8.46 -4.26 -7.33
N SER A 244 7.17 -4.55 -7.52
CA SER A 244 6.09 -3.57 -7.34
C SER A 244 6.09 -3.02 -5.92
N GLN A 245 6.40 -3.83 -4.91
CA GLN A 245 6.53 -3.35 -3.53
C GLN A 245 7.93 -2.81 -3.21
N ALA A 246 8.98 -3.43 -3.77
CA ALA A 246 10.36 -3.01 -3.52
C ALA A 246 10.66 -1.58 -4.02
N GLU A 247 9.96 -1.08 -5.04
CA GLU A 247 10.18 0.27 -5.56
C GLU A 247 9.56 1.41 -4.74
N HIS A 248 8.66 1.08 -3.79
CA HIS A 248 8.00 2.06 -2.93
C HIS A 248 9.00 2.78 -2.03
N ASP A 249 9.73 2.01 -1.20
CA ASP A 249 10.65 2.54 -0.19
C ASP A 249 11.96 1.74 -0.17
N PRO A 250 13.14 2.38 -0.05
CA PRO A 250 14.41 1.68 0.09
C PRO A 250 14.49 0.75 1.32
N ASP A 251 13.63 0.94 2.32
CA ASP A 251 13.56 0.13 3.53
C ASP A 251 12.42 -0.93 3.47
N SER A 252 11.67 -1.01 2.35
CA SER A 252 10.69 -2.08 2.06
C SER A 252 11.32 -3.45 2.10
N GLN A 253 10.58 -4.47 2.58
CA GLN A 253 11.07 -5.85 2.61
C GLN A 253 10.16 -6.74 1.78
N VAL A 254 10.77 -7.55 0.90
CA VAL A 254 10.03 -8.54 0.10
C VAL A 254 10.53 -9.95 0.41
N VAL A 255 9.61 -10.90 0.43
CA VAL A 255 9.92 -12.29 0.75
C VAL A 255 9.34 -13.21 -0.31
N LEU A 256 10.20 -14.04 -0.90
CA LEU A 256 9.78 -15.09 -1.82
C LEU A 256 9.79 -16.43 -1.09
N VAL A 257 8.67 -17.15 -1.10
CA VAL A 257 8.58 -18.50 -0.54
C VAL A 257 8.31 -19.51 -1.65
N ILE A 258 9.26 -20.41 -1.85
CA ILE A 258 9.19 -21.47 -2.85
C ILE A 258 8.53 -22.70 -2.22
N ALA A 259 7.42 -23.13 -2.83
CA ALA A 259 6.63 -24.28 -2.41
C ALA A 259 7.03 -25.54 -3.19
N GLY A 260 7.74 -26.45 -2.52
CA GLY A 260 8.15 -27.73 -3.10
C GLY A 260 9.30 -27.61 -4.10
N ASP A 261 9.39 -28.57 -5.02
CA ASP A 261 10.53 -28.74 -5.92
C ASP A 261 10.22 -28.28 -7.36
N ASN A 262 11.29 -28.05 -8.13
CA ASN A 262 11.28 -27.70 -9.56
C ASN A 262 10.79 -26.28 -9.90
N VAL A 263 11.00 -25.32 -9.01
CA VAL A 263 10.88 -23.90 -9.37
C VAL A 263 12.21 -23.42 -9.94
N ASP A 264 12.14 -22.76 -11.10
CA ASP A 264 13.32 -22.21 -11.79
C ASP A 264 13.76 -20.89 -11.16
N MET A 265 14.63 -21.00 -10.15
CA MET A 265 15.19 -19.84 -9.44
C MET A 265 16.09 -18.99 -10.31
N GLU A 266 16.81 -19.58 -11.27
CA GLU A 266 17.69 -18.82 -12.17
C GLU A 266 16.85 -17.91 -13.08
N ALA A 267 15.73 -18.41 -13.60
CA ALA A 267 14.80 -17.61 -14.36
C ALA A 267 14.21 -16.45 -13.53
N ILE A 268 13.83 -16.70 -12.27
CA ILE A 268 13.29 -15.67 -11.37
C ILE A 268 14.34 -14.58 -11.09
N GLU A 269 15.56 -14.96 -10.69
CA GLU A 269 16.63 -14.00 -10.38
C GLU A 269 17.04 -13.17 -11.59
N LYS A 270 17.09 -13.78 -12.78
CA LYS A 270 17.36 -13.09 -14.04
C LYS A 270 16.30 -12.04 -14.33
N GLU A 271 15.04 -12.37 -14.07
CA GLU A 271 13.91 -11.52 -14.37
C GLU A 271 13.76 -10.38 -13.35
N ILE A 272 14.01 -10.63 -12.06
CA ILE A 272 14.16 -9.59 -11.04
C ILE A 272 15.25 -8.61 -11.47
N SER A 273 16.40 -9.12 -11.91
CA SER A 273 17.51 -8.25 -12.33
C SER A 273 17.15 -7.41 -13.54
N ARG A 274 16.57 -8.05 -14.57
CA ARG A 274 16.16 -7.38 -15.83
C ARG A 274 15.11 -6.31 -15.59
N GLN A 275 14.08 -6.61 -14.81
CA GLN A 275 13.01 -5.66 -14.53
C GLN A 275 13.49 -4.52 -13.65
N CYS A 276 14.25 -4.80 -12.58
CA CYS A 276 14.79 -3.78 -11.68
C CYS A 276 15.70 -2.77 -12.41
N GLU A 277 16.51 -3.20 -13.37
CA GLU A 277 17.33 -2.30 -14.20
C GLU A 277 16.49 -1.37 -15.10
N SER A 278 15.28 -1.78 -15.45
CA SER A 278 14.36 -0.98 -16.28
C SER A 278 13.49 -0.01 -15.48
N LEU A 279 13.45 -0.15 -14.15
CA LEU A 279 12.60 0.70 -13.29
C LEU A 279 13.21 2.09 -13.11
N PRO A 280 12.42 3.18 -13.23
CA PRO A 280 12.85 4.53 -12.89
C PRO A 280 13.36 4.65 -11.44
N ARG A 281 12.83 3.83 -10.53
CA ARG A 281 13.20 3.74 -9.11
C ARG A 281 14.03 2.48 -8.79
N GLY A 282 14.77 1.94 -9.77
CA GLY A 282 15.55 0.72 -9.61
C GLY A 282 16.56 0.76 -8.45
N ASP A 283 17.11 1.93 -8.11
CA ASP A 283 18.01 2.08 -6.96
C ASP A 283 17.32 1.85 -5.61
N PHE A 284 16.02 2.18 -5.50
CA PHE A 284 15.23 1.94 -4.29
C PHE A 284 14.94 0.45 -4.17
N ALA A 285 14.45 -0.15 -5.26
CA ALA A 285 14.18 -1.58 -5.35
C ALA A 285 15.44 -2.41 -5.05
N SER A 286 16.60 -2.04 -5.60
CA SER A 286 17.86 -2.74 -5.32
C SER A 286 18.28 -2.64 -3.86
N LYS A 287 17.96 -1.55 -3.16
CA LYS A 287 18.25 -1.41 -1.73
C LYS A 287 17.29 -2.26 -0.90
N ALA A 288 15.99 -2.24 -1.22
CA ALA A 288 14.98 -3.11 -0.62
C ALA A 288 15.33 -4.61 -0.78
N LEU A 289 15.77 -5.01 -1.97
CA LEU A 289 16.20 -6.37 -2.27
C LEU A 289 17.42 -6.83 -1.43
N SER A 290 18.23 -5.89 -0.92
CA SER A 290 19.45 -6.22 -0.17
C SER A 290 19.20 -6.81 1.23
N HIS A 291 18.03 -6.53 1.82
CA HIS A 291 17.54 -7.12 3.08
C HIS A 291 16.29 -7.99 2.88
N SER A 292 15.97 -8.28 1.62
CA SER A 292 14.95 -9.24 1.21
C SER A 292 15.56 -10.64 1.07
N PHE A 293 14.71 -11.66 1.09
CA PHE A 293 15.18 -13.04 1.10
C PHE A 293 14.19 -14.02 0.48
N THR A 294 14.72 -15.17 0.06
CA THR A 294 13.98 -16.32 -0.45
C THR A 294 14.02 -17.46 0.55
N VAL A 295 12.90 -18.14 0.73
CA VAL A 295 12.72 -19.28 1.62
C VAL A 295 12.24 -20.48 0.82
N PHE A 296 12.93 -21.60 0.93
CA PHE A 296 12.52 -22.88 0.36
C PHE A 296 11.81 -23.71 1.42
N ALA A 297 10.56 -24.06 1.14
CA ALA A 297 9.72 -24.92 1.94
C ALA A 297 9.43 -26.22 1.17
N ARG A 298 9.35 -27.33 1.90
CA ARG A 298 9.17 -28.66 1.31
C ARG A 298 7.77 -28.86 0.72
N ASP A 299 6.76 -28.22 1.30
CA ASP A 299 5.35 -28.38 0.96
C ASP A 299 4.55 -27.13 1.35
N MET A 300 3.31 -27.05 0.85
CA MET A 300 2.42 -25.92 1.14
C MET A 300 2.05 -25.79 2.62
N VAL A 301 2.07 -26.87 3.41
CA VAL A 301 1.75 -26.79 4.84
C VAL A 301 2.85 -26.03 5.58
N GLU A 302 4.11 -26.31 5.24
CA GLU A 302 5.27 -25.61 5.78
C GLU A 302 5.29 -24.15 5.32
N VAL A 303 4.96 -23.88 4.04
CA VAL A 303 4.80 -22.51 3.51
C VAL A 303 3.79 -21.71 4.32
N ILE A 304 2.59 -22.24 4.51
CA ILE A 304 1.51 -21.54 5.21
C ILE A 304 1.87 -21.32 6.68
N SER A 305 2.52 -22.31 7.30
CA SER A 305 3.03 -22.18 8.67
C SER A 305 4.06 -21.05 8.78
N PHE A 306 4.99 -20.96 7.83
CA PHE A 306 5.97 -19.87 7.77
C PHE A 306 5.30 -18.52 7.50
N SER A 307 4.38 -18.44 6.54
CA SER A 307 3.66 -17.20 6.23
C SER A 307 2.88 -16.68 7.43
N ASN A 308 2.16 -17.55 8.15
CA ASN A 308 1.42 -17.17 9.36
C ASN A 308 2.34 -16.73 10.50
N LEU A 309 3.55 -17.30 10.57
CA LEU A 309 4.57 -16.91 11.55
C LEU A 309 5.19 -15.56 11.19
N TYR A 310 5.44 -15.31 9.90
CA TYR A 310 6.01 -14.08 9.38
C TYR A 310 5.02 -12.91 9.46
N ALA A 311 3.72 -13.20 9.29
CA ALA A 311 2.61 -12.25 9.35
C ALA A 311 2.79 -11.06 8.38
N PRO A 312 2.85 -11.34 7.06
CA PRO A 312 3.10 -10.30 6.08
C PRO A 312 1.99 -9.26 6.03
N GLU A 313 2.36 -8.05 5.63
CA GLU A 313 1.39 -7.03 5.23
C GLU A 313 0.60 -7.58 4.04
N HIS A 314 1.22 -7.71 2.86
CA HIS A 314 0.56 -8.29 1.69
C HIS A 314 0.99 -9.75 1.44
N LEU A 315 0.03 -10.64 1.19
CA LEU A 315 0.29 -12.03 0.81
C LEU A 315 -0.23 -12.35 -0.60
N ILE A 316 0.66 -12.77 -1.48
CA ILE A 316 0.35 -13.26 -2.83
C ILE A 316 0.57 -14.78 -2.88
N ILE A 317 -0.45 -15.53 -3.30
CA ILE A 317 -0.39 -16.99 -3.43
C ILE A 317 -0.44 -17.39 -4.90
N ASN A 318 0.72 -17.52 -5.53
CA ASN A 318 0.87 -17.92 -6.93
C ASN A 318 1.23 -19.42 -7.02
N VAL A 319 0.25 -20.26 -6.70
CA VAL A 319 0.39 -21.73 -6.77
C VAL A 319 -0.82 -22.33 -7.46
N LYS A 320 -0.70 -23.57 -7.92
CA LYS A 320 -1.85 -24.30 -8.46
C LYS A 320 -2.92 -24.51 -7.37
N ASP A 321 -4.18 -24.26 -7.74
CA ASP A 321 -5.35 -24.39 -6.87
C ASP A 321 -5.25 -23.54 -5.56
N ALA A 322 -4.76 -22.30 -5.67
CA ALA A 322 -4.52 -21.39 -4.56
C ALA A 322 -5.72 -21.22 -3.61
N GLU A 323 -6.96 -21.26 -4.14
CA GLU A 323 -8.20 -21.11 -3.38
C GLU A 323 -8.39 -22.15 -2.27
N LYS A 324 -7.76 -23.33 -2.40
CA LYS A 324 -7.82 -24.40 -1.39
C LYS A 324 -7.07 -24.05 -0.11
N TRP A 325 -6.12 -23.11 -0.19
CA TRP A 325 -5.23 -22.76 0.91
C TRP A 325 -5.73 -21.56 1.72
N GLU A 326 -6.73 -20.84 1.22
CA GLU A 326 -7.27 -19.62 1.86
C GLU A 326 -7.70 -19.85 3.31
N GLY A 327 -8.35 -20.99 3.60
CA GLY A 327 -8.84 -21.31 4.94
C GLY A 327 -7.74 -21.59 5.98
N PHE A 328 -6.47 -21.69 5.57
CA PHE A 328 -5.34 -21.93 6.46
C PHE A 328 -4.53 -20.67 6.78
N ILE A 329 -4.82 -19.55 6.11
CA ILE A 329 -4.20 -18.26 6.40
C ILE A 329 -4.80 -17.69 7.69
N GLN A 330 -3.94 -17.36 8.64
CA GLN A 330 -4.30 -16.80 9.96
C GLN A 330 -3.85 -15.35 10.10
N ASN A 331 -2.64 -15.02 9.65
CA ASN A 331 -2.02 -13.72 9.83
C ASN A 331 -1.49 -13.19 8.50
N ALA A 332 -2.29 -12.42 7.77
CA ALA A 332 -1.89 -11.66 6.57
C ALA A 332 -2.97 -10.65 6.20
N GLU A 333 -2.60 -9.53 5.57
CA GLU A 333 -3.53 -8.81 4.68
C GLU A 333 -3.47 -9.49 3.29
N LEU A 334 -4.56 -10.15 2.92
CA LEU A 334 -4.57 -11.04 1.77
C LEU A 334 -4.83 -10.24 0.48
N GLU A 335 -3.82 -10.08 -0.37
CA GLU A 335 -3.98 -9.59 -1.73
C GLU A 335 -4.19 -10.76 -2.70
N LYS A 336 -5.42 -10.95 -3.13
CA LYS A 336 -5.75 -12.00 -4.10
C LYS A 336 -5.32 -11.58 -5.51
N ASN A 337 -4.05 -11.81 -5.85
CA ASN A 337 -3.62 -11.84 -7.26
C ASN A 337 -4.07 -13.16 -7.90
N PHE A 338 -5.36 -13.26 -8.21
CA PHE A 338 -5.81 -14.18 -9.26
C PHE A 338 -5.12 -13.75 -10.55
N HIS A 339 -4.23 -14.58 -11.08
CA HIS A 339 -3.39 -14.24 -12.22
C HIS A 339 -4.13 -13.63 -13.43
N TYR A 340 -5.45 -13.76 -13.54
CA TYR A 340 -6.32 -12.85 -14.28
C TYR A 340 -7.72 -12.84 -13.64
N ALA A 341 -8.07 -11.79 -12.90
CA ALA A 341 -9.47 -11.41 -12.67
C ALA A 341 -9.78 -10.06 -13.33
N LEU A 342 -9.39 -9.92 -14.61
CA LEU A 342 -10.27 -9.25 -15.57
C LEU A 342 -11.56 -10.08 -15.64
N LYS A 343 -12.46 -9.93 -14.66
CA LYS A 343 -13.87 -10.18 -14.92
C LYS A 343 -14.25 -9.16 -16.00
N PRO A 344 -14.73 -9.58 -17.18
CA PRO A 344 -15.28 -8.64 -18.12
C PRO A 344 -16.39 -7.87 -17.41
N ILE A 345 -16.32 -6.56 -17.54
CA ILE A 345 -17.45 -5.66 -17.35
C ILE A 345 -18.64 -6.29 -18.10
N GLY A 346 -19.65 -6.70 -17.34
CA GLY A 346 -20.94 -7.16 -17.85
C GLY A 346 -21.07 -8.66 -18.13
N ARG A 347 -21.62 -9.39 -17.16
CA ARG A 347 -22.87 -10.17 -17.37
C ARG A 347 -23.51 -10.53 -16.03
N ARG A 348 -24.77 -10.12 -15.90
CA ARG A 348 -25.75 -10.60 -14.92
C ARG A 348 -25.92 -12.12 -15.03
N THR A 349 -26.52 -12.70 -13.99
CA THR A 349 -27.03 -14.08 -13.83
C THR A 349 -25.93 -15.07 -13.41
N SER A 350 -26.06 -15.83 -12.32
CA SER A 350 -27.24 -16.60 -11.88
C SER A 350 -27.16 -16.97 -10.38
N PRO A 351 -28.27 -17.45 -9.77
CA PRO A 351 -28.55 -17.43 -8.34
C PRO A 351 -28.13 -18.72 -7.62
N CYS A 352 -27.90 -18.60 -6.32
CA CYS A 352 -28.55 -19.38 -5.24
C CYS A 352 -28.04 -18.87 -3.89
#